data_AF-A0A2G5IJW9-F1
#
_entry.id   AF-A0A2G5IJW9-F1
#
_cell.length_a   1.000
_cell.length_b   1.000
_cell.length_c   1.000
_cell.angle_alpha   90.00
_cell.angle_beta   90.00
_cell.angle_gamma   90.00
#
_symmetry.space_group_name_H-M   'P 1'
#
loop_
_entity.id
_entity.type
_entity.pdbx_description
1 polymer ?
#
loop_
_entity_poly.entity_id
_entity_poly.type
_entity_poly.pdbx_seq_one_letter_code
_entity_poly.pdbx_strand_id
1 'polypeptide(L)'
;MTTATITADDLIRRYAADTAYVAEKDKDQATDIGTLADQLGTAARNFSLAGIDGHEDVRTASAFLHEAHLSTDDNERTVFLRKADKLLAPVVQEMTQEFRGMVGD
;
A
#
# COMPACT_ATOMS: atom_id res chain seq x y z
N MET A 1 -19.43 11.73 -15.92
CA MET A 1 -18.25 10.90 -15.61
C MET A 1 -18.55 10.19 -14.30
N THR A 2 -18.76 8.88 -14.32
CA THR A 2 -18.91 8.08 -13.11
C THR A 2 -17.54 7.97 -12.46
N THR A 3 -17.28 8.75 -11.41
CA THR A 3 -16.10 8.57 -10.57
C THR A 3 -16.26 7.19 -9.92
N ALA A 4 -15.55 6.18 -10.42
CA ALA A 4 -15.55 4.88 -9.78
C ALA A 4 -15.13 5.07 -8.32
N THR A 5 -16.01 4.74 -7.39
CA THR A 5 -15.70 4.82 -5.96
C THR A 5 -14.69 3.74 -5.67
N ILE A 6 -13.47 4.15 -5.32
CA ILE A 6 -12.45 3.24 -4.82
C ILE A 6 -12.92 2.63 -3.50
N THR A 7 -12.84 1.31 -3.41
CA THR A 7 -13.19 0.54 -2.21
C THR A 7 -11.95 -0.06 -1.56
N ALA A 8 -12.08 -0.47 -0.29
CA ALA A 8 -11.05 -1.23 0.42
C ALA A 8 -10.64 -2.49 -0.36
N ASP A 9 -11.62 -3.21 -0.90
CA ASP A 9 -11.42 -4.44 -1.69
C ASP A 9 -10.61 -4.16 -2.98
N ASP A 10 -10.83 -3.02 -3.63
CA ASP A 10 -10.04 -2.61 -4.79
C ASP A 10 -8.57 -2.41 -4.45
N LEU A 11 -8.27 -1.77 -3.31
CA LEU A 11 -6.89 -1.53 -2.89
C LEU A 11 -6.19 -2.81 -2.49
N ILE A 12 -6.89 -3.69 -1.76
CA ILE A 12 -6.38 -5.00 -1.38
C ILE A 12 -6.04 -5.81 -2.63
N ARG A 13 -6.97 -5.91 -3.59
CA ARG A 13 -6.76 -6.65 -4.84
C ARG A 13 -5.58 -6.09 -5.64
N ARG A 14 -5.36 -4.78 -5.64
CA ARG A 14 -4.28 -4.14 -6.40
C ARG A 14 -2.91 -4.27 -5.74
N TYR A 15 -2.84 -4.12 -4.43
CA TYR A 15 -1.56 -3.86 -3.75
C TYR A 15 -1.11 -4.95 -2.79
N ALA A 16 -2.00 -5.84 -2.33
CA ALA A 16 -1.66 -6.81 -1.28
C ALA A 16 -0.56 -7.79 -1.72
N ALA A 17 -0.53 -8.21 -2.98
CA ALA A 17 0.47 -9.15 -3.49
C ALA A 17 1.89 -8.57 -3.47
N ASP A 18 2.06 -7.41 -4.10
CA ASP A 18 3.36 -6.74 -4.20
C ASP A 18 3.83 -6.24 -2.83
N THR A 19 2.91 -5.71 -2.02
CA THR A 19 3.23 -5.26 -0.66
C THR A 19 3.66 -6.43 0.22
N ALA A 20 2.97 -7.56 0.20
CA ALA A 20 3.33 -8.73 1.02
C ALA A 20 4.72 -9.28 0.65
N TYR A 21 5.06 -9.27 -0.64
CA TYR A 21 6.38 -9.66 -1.11
C TYR A 21 7.49 -8.79 -0.50
N VAL A 22 7.35 -7.47 -0.61
CA VAL A 22 8.38 -6.53 -0.12
C VAL A 22 8.40 -6.44 1.40
N ALA A 23 7.25 -6.53 2.05
CA ALA A 23 7.15 -6.43 3.50
C ALA A 23 7.86 -7.59 4.20
N GLU A 24 7.94 -8.77 3.58
CA GLU A 24 8.39 -10.03 4.20
C GLU A 24 7.68 -10.38 5.53
N LYS A 25 6.65 -9.60 5.90
CA LYS A 25 5.85 -9.70 7.11
C LYS A 25 4.57 -10.43 6.75
N ASP A 26 4.43 -11.62 7.32
CA ASP A 26 3.33 -12.56 7.06
C ASP A 26 3.20 -12.81 5.55
N LYS A 27 3.81 -13.90 5.04
CA LYS A 27 3.85 -14.25 3.59
C LYS A 27 2.48 -14.27 2.89
N ASP A 28 1.41 -14.17 3.67
CA ASP A 28 0.05 -14.08 3.23
C ASP A 28 -0.30 -12.64 2.80
N GLN A 29 -1.01 -12.55 1.68
CA GLN A 29 -1.54 -11.28 1.19
C GLN A 29 -2.53 -10.71 2.20
N ALA A 30 -2.48 -9.40 2.45
CA ALA A 30 -3.48 -8.73 3.28
C ALA A 30 -4.91 -9.02 2.78
N THR A 31 -5.82 -9.36 3.70
CA THR A 31 -7.25 -9.56 3.42
C THR A 31 -8.13 -8.42 3.92
N ASP A 32 -7.55 -7.46 4.64
CA ASP A 32 -8.20 -6.25 5.11
C ASP A 32 -7.22 -5.06 5.05
N ILE A 33 -7.79 -3.85 5.13
CA ILE A 33 -7.02 -2.60 4.98
C ILE A 33 -6.09 -2.31 6.17
N GLY A 34 -6.37 -2.86 7.35
CA GLY A 34 -5.51 -2.71 8.52
C GLY A 34 -4.21 -3.50 8.30
N THR A 35 -4.33 -4.76 7.91
CA THR A 35 -3.16 -5.58 7.53
C THR A 35 -2.41 -4.99 6.35
N LEU A 36 -3.11 -4.47 5.33
CA LEU A 36 -2.46 -3.81 4.20
C LEU A 36 -1.66 -2.57 4.63
N ALA A 37 -2.21 -1.75 5.54
CA ALA A 37 -1.51 -0.58 6.07
C ALA A 37 -0.21 -0.98 6.80
N ASP A 38 -0.28 -2.02 7.62
CA ASP A 38 0.86 -2.57 8.37
C ASP A 38 1.96 -3.13 7.44
N GLN A 39 1.55 -3.89 6.42
CA GLN A 39 2.45 -4.41 5.40
C GLN A 39 3.09 -3.26 4.60
N LEU A 40 2.35 -2.22 4.22
CA LEU A 40 2.89 -1.05 3.52
C LEU A 40 3.91 -0.29 4.37
N GLY A 41 3.68 -0.17 5.69
CA GLY A 41 4.65 0.43 6.60
C GLY A 41 5.96 -0.36 6.64
N THR A 42 5.88 -1.69 6.60
CA THR A 42 7.04 -2.58 6.54
C THR A 42 7.73 -2.51 5.17
N ALA A 43 6.96 -2.52 4.08
CA ALA A 43 7.47 -2.40 2.72
C ALA A 43 8.20 -1.07 2.52
N ALA A 44 7.63 0.05 2.98
CA ALA A 44 8.27 1.36 2.95
C ALA A 44 9.63 1.37 3.67
N ARG A 45 9.75 0.65 4.79
CA ARG A 45 11.02 0.49 5.49
C ARG A 45 12.01 -0.34 4.66
N ASN A 46 11.57 -1.43 4.05
CA ASN A 46 12.45 -2.29 3.25
C ASN A 46 12.90 -1.59 1.95
N PHE A 47 12.03 -0.84 1.28
CA PHE A 47 12.41 0.04 0.17
C PHE A 47 13.45 1.09 0.59
N SER A 48 13.27 1.71 1.77
CA SER A 48 14.25 2.68 2.32
C SER A 48 15.61 2.02 2.57
N LEU A 49 15.64 0.81 3.12
CA LEU A 49 16.88 0.05 3.36
C LEU A 49 17.57 -0.38 2.06
N ALA A 50 16.78 -0.65 1.01
CA ALA A 50 17.26 -0.95 -0.33
C ALA A 50 17.69 0.30 -1.11
N GLY A 51 17.45 1.51 -0.59
CA GLY A 51 17.75 2.77 -1.27
C GLY A 51 16.83 3.07 -2.45
N ILE A 52 15.61 2.52 -2.45
CA ILE A 52 14.60 2.73 -3.51
C ILE A 52 13.81 4.01 -3.21
N ASP A 53 13.76 4.90 -4.21
CA ASP A 53 13.03 6.17 -4.15
C ASP A 53 11.51 5.96 -4.13
N GLY A 54 10.76 6.92 -3.58
CA GLY A 54 9.29 6.83 -3.46
C GLY A 54 8.78 6.08 -2.22
N HIS A 55 9.68 5.56 -1.37
CA HIS A 55 9.31 4.88 -0.12
C HIS A 55 8.57 5.78 0.89
N GLU A 56 8.75 7.10 0.80
CA GLU A 56 8.00 8.10 1.57
C GLU A 56 6.52 8.17 1.18
N ASP A 57 6.20 8.01 -0.11
CA ASP A 57 4.82 7.95 -0.60
C ASP A 57 4.15 6.66 -0.12
N VAL A 58 4.87 5.54 -0.14
CA VAL A 58 4.40 4.26 0.43
C VAL A 58 4.11 4.38 1.92
N ARG A 59 4.99 5.05 2.68
CA ARG A 59 4.79 5.32 4.11
C ARG A 59 3.57 6.21 4.35
N THR A 60 3.40 7.24 3.54
CA THR A 60 2.25 8.17 3.65
C THR A 60 0.94 7.48 3.29
N ALA A 61 0.95 6.60 2.27
CA ALA A 61 -0.19 5.78 1.91
C ALA A 61 -0.58 4.81 3.03
N SER A 62 0.40 4.18 3.68
CA SER A 62 0.19 3.35 4.88
C SER A 62 -0.55 4.13 5.98
N ALA A 63 -0.13 5.37 6.26
CA ALA A 63 -0.82 6.21 7.23
C ALA A 63 -2.26 6.51 6.82
N PHE A 64 -2.54 6.83 5.56
CA PHE A 64 -3.92 7.03 5.11
C PHE A 64 -4.77 5.77 5.22
N LEU A 65 -4.22 4.58 4.94
CA LEU A 65 -4.96 3.33 5.12
C LEU A 65 -5.23 3.00 6.59
N HIS A 66 -4.31 3.36 7.48
CA HIS A 66 -4.54 3.28 8.92
C HIS A 66 -5.70 4.18 9.35
N GLU A 67 -5.72 5.44 8.90
CA GLU A 67 -6.84 6.35 9.17
C GLU A 67 -8.16 5.84 8.56
N ALA A 68 -8.12 5.26 7.35
CA ALA A 68 -9.29 4.63 6.73
C ALA A 68 -9.82 3.44 7.54
N HIS A 69 -8.93 2.67 8.17
CA HIS A 69 -9.28 1.54 9.02
C HIS A 69 -9.93 1.97 10.33
N LEU A 70 -9.47 3.09 10.90
CA LEU A 70 -10.00 3.64 12.16
C LEU A 70 -11.26 4.48 11.98
N SER A 71 -11.50 5.02 10.78
CA SER A 71 -12.61 5.95 10.54
C SER A 71 -13.98 5.24 10.66
N THR A 72 -14.88 5.90 11.39
CA THR A 72 -16.29 5.47 11.54
C THR A 72 -17.22 6.19 10.57
N ASP A 73 -16.73 7.19 9.83
CA ASP A 73 -17.45 7.92 8.80
C ASP A 73 -17.11 7.37 7.41
N ASP A 74 -18.12 6.98 6.64
CA ASP A 74 -17.93 6.36 5.33
C ASP A 74 -17.35 7.33 4.28
N ASN A 75 -17.63 8.64 4.39
CA ASN A 75 -17.09 9.63 3.46
C ASN A 75 -15.62 9.86 3.74
N GLU A 76 -15.26 10.02 5.01
CA GLU A 76 -13.88 10.19 5.47
C GLU A 76 -13.03 8.96 5.11
N ARG A 77 -13.54 7.75 5.39
CA ARG A 77 -12.92 6.49 4.95
C ARG A 77 -12.66 6.49 3.45
N THR A 78 -13.65 6.88 2.64
CA THR A 78 -13.51 6.93 1.18
C THR A 78 -12.45 7.95 0.72
N VAL A 79 -12.35 9.10 1.40
CA VAL A 79 -11.32 10.11 1.11
C VAL A 79 -9.93 9.54 1.39
N PHE A 80 -9.74 8.85 2.51
CA PHE A 80 -8.45 8.24 2.84
C PHE A 80 -8.06 7.13 1.87
N LEU A 81 -8.99 6.25 1.49
CA LEU A 81 -8.73 5.22 0.47
C LEU A 81 -8.28 5.83 -0.88
N ARG A 82 -8.92 6.91 -1.32
CA ARG A 82 -8.52 7.63 -2.54
C ARG A 82 -7.15 8.27 -2.43
N LYS A 83 -6.80 8.84 -1.27
CA LYS A 83 -5.49 9.44 -1.05
C LYS A 83 -4.38 8.38 -1.06
N ALA A 84 -4.62 7.23 -0.42
CA ALA A 84 -3.70 6.10 -0.44
C ALA A 84 -3.48 5.57 -1.87
N ASP A 85 -4.55 5.32 -2.63
CA ASP A 85 -4.43 4.83 -4.01
C ASP A 85 -3.66 5.80 -4.91
N LYS A 86 -3.89 7.11 -4.77
CA LYS A 86 -3.18 8.12 -5.56
C LYS A 86 -1.67 8.10 -5.33
N LEU A 87 -1.23 7.76 -4.11
CA LEU A 87 0.19 7.65 -3.77
C LEU A 87 0.78 6.31 -4.22
N LEU A 88 0.03 5.20 -4.10
CA LEU A 88 0.53 3.87 -4.43
C LEU A 88 0.56 3.57 -5.93
N ALA A 89 -0.48 3.98 -6.66
CA ALA A 89 -0.64 3.70 -8.08
C ALA A 89 0.58 4.04 -8.95
N PRO A 90 1.28 5.18 -8.77
CA PRO A 90 2.43 5.52 -9.60
C PRO A 90 3.72 4.77 -9.24
N VAL A 91 3.88 4.25 -8.01
CA VAL A 91 5.21 3.84 -7.52
C VAL A 91 5.30 2.38 -7.11
N VAL A 92 4.25 1.78 -6.53
CA VAL A 92 4.41 0.52 -5.78
C VAL A 92 4.84 -0.64 -6.68
N GLN A 93 4.35 -0.69 -7.92
CA GLN A 93 4.67 -1.76 -8.86
C GLN A 93 6.11 -1.66 -9.38
N GLU A 94 6.56 -0.45 -9.72
CA GLU A 94 7.93 -0.20 -10.20
C GLU A 94 8.94 -0.47 -9.08
N MET A 95 8.69 0.09 -7.89
CA MET A 95 9.52 -0.14 -6.71
C MET A 95 9.61 -1.64 -6.35
N THR A 96 8.51 -2.39 -6.45
CA THR A 96 8.51 -3.83 -6.17
C THR A 96 9.34 -4.60 -7.19
N GLN A 97 9.30 -4.22 -8.47
CA GLN A 97 10.15 -4.83 -9.50
C GLN A 97 11.64 -4.53 -9.26
N GLU A 98 11.97 -3.28 -8.90
CA GLU A 98 13.34 -2.92 -8.54
C GLU A 98 13.83 -3.73 -7.33
N PHE A 99 13.00 -3.85 -6.30
CA PHE A 99 13.32 -4.67 -5.13
C PHE A 99 13.59 -6.13 -5.51
N ARG A 100 12.74 -6.76 -6.33
CA ARG A 100 12.96 -8.13 -6.86
C ARG A 100 14.31 -8.26 -7.58
N GLY A 101 14.65 -7.30 -8.42
CA GLY A 101 15.93 -7.27 -9.13
C GLY A 101 17.15 -7.19 -8.19
N MET A 102 17.00 -6.56 -7.02
CA MET A 102 18.06 -6.47 -6.01
C MET A 102 18.21 -7.76 -5.19
N VAL A 103 17.10 -8.43 -4.83
CA VAL A 103 17.14 -9.68 -4.06
C VAL A 103 17.41 -10.93 -4.90
N GLY A 104 17.30 -10.84 -6.23
CA GLY A 104 17.70 -11.90 -7.16
C GLY A 104 16.65 -13.01 -7.36
N ASP A 105 15.36 -12.65 -7.33
CA ASP A 105 14.22 -13.53 -7.63
C ASP A 105 13.94 -13.62 -9.15
#